data_AF-A1YFD7-F1
#
_entry.id   AF-A1YFD7-F1
#
_cell.length_a   1.000
_cell.length_b   1.000
_cell.length_c   1.000
_cell.angle_alpha   90.00
_cell.angle_beta   90.00
_cell.angle_gamma   90.00
#
_symmetry.space_group_name_H-M   'P 1'
#
loop_
_entity.id
_entity.type
_entity.pdbx_description
1 polymer ?
#
loop_
_entity_poly.entity_id
_entity_poly.type
_entity_poly.pdbx_seq_one_letter_code
_entity_poly.pdbx_strand_id
1 'polypeptide(L)'
;AGEPGGPGGGASDTGGPDGSGGEGGGAGGGDGPEEPALPSLEGVSEKQYTIYIAPGGGAFTTLNGSLTLELVNEKFWKVSRPLELCYAPTKDPK
;
A
#
# COMPACT_ATOMS: atom_id res chain seq x y z
N ALA A 1 -36.95 -36.73 -36.21
CA ALA A 1 -36.41 -38.09 -36.05
C ALA A 1 -35.18 -38.16 -36.94
N GLY A 2 -33.96 -38.14 -36.39
CA GLY A 2 -33.18 -39.33 -36.04
C GLY A 2 -32.42 -39.76 -37.30
N GLU A 3 -31.10 -39.97 -37.37
CA GLU A 3 -30.04 -40.49 -36.48
C GLU A 3 -28.68 -40.11 -37.16
N PRO A 4 -27.46 -40.65 -36.87
CA PRO A 4 -26.94 -41.53 -35.79
C PRO A 4 -25.74 -40.84 -35.05
N GLY A 5 -25.06 -41.30 -34.00
CA GLY A 5 -24.75 -42.61 -33.43
C GLY A 5 -23.25 -42.63 -33.05
N GLY A 6 -22.89 -43.07 -31.84
CA GLY A 6 -21.54 -43.62 -31.56
C GLY A 6 -20.69 -42.96 -30.45
N PRO A 7 -19.74 -43.70 -29.82
CA PRO A 7 -19.75 -43.95 -28.36
C PRO A 7 -18.43 -43.73 -27.59
N GLY A 8 -18.46 -43.96 -26.27
CA GLY A 8 -17.31 -44.33 -25.40
C GLY A 8 -16.63 -43.15 -24.69
N GLY A 9 -16.14 -43.21 -23.45
CA GLY A 9 -15.86 -44.30 -22.51
C GLY A 9 -14.63 -43.92 -21.66
N GLY A 10 -14.56 -44.35 -20.39
CA GLY A 10 -13.36 -44.37 -19.51
C GLY A 10 -13.15 -43.10 -18.65
N ALA A 11 -13.30 -43.14 -17.31
CA ALA A 11 -12.35 -43.59 -16.27
C ALA A 11 -11.14 -42.62 -16.12
N SER A 12 -10.56 -42.28 -14.98
CA SER A 12 -10.77 -42.47 -13.54
C SER A 12 -9.63 -41.69 -12.86
N ASP A 13 -9.85 -41.19 -11.63
CA ASP A 13 -8.89 -40.98 -10.53
C ASP A 13 -7.66 -40.04 -10.66
N THR A 14 -7.51 -39.17 -9.66
CA THR A 14 -6.34 -38.95 -8.76
C THR A 14 -6.48 -37.54 -8.16
N GLY A 15 -6.76 -37.36 -6.87
CA GLY A 15 -5.85 -37.61 -5.76
C GLY A 15 -5.52 -36.24 -5.13
N GLY A 16 -6.20 -35.88 -4.05
CA GLY A 16 -5.91 -34.65 -3.30
C GLY A 16 -4.61 -34.77 -2.49
N PRO A 17 -3.92 -33.65 -2.19
CA PRO A 17 -2.89 -33.65 -1.16
C PRO A 17 -3.45 -33.18 0.19
N ASP A 18 -3.46 -34.10 1.17
CA ASP A 18 -3.28 -33.80 2.59
C ASP A 18 -1.77 -33.63 2.85
N GLY A 19 -1.38 -32.65 3.66
CA GLY A 19 0.03 -32.35 3.89
C GLY A 19 0.28 -31.20 4.86
N SER A 20 -0.02 -31.46 6.12
CA SER A 20 0.46 -30.71 7.30
C SER A 20 2.00 -30.66 7.37
N GLY A 21 2.56 -29.54 7.83
CA GLY A 21 3.87 -29.54 8.49
C GLY A 21 4.80 -28.38 8.11
N GLY A 22 5.13 -27.53 9.08
CA GLY A 22 6.33 -26.70 9.00
C GLY A 22 6.34 -25.40 9.82
N GLU A 23 6.15 -25.48 11.14
CA GLU A 23 6.62 -24.42 12.04
C GLU A 23 8.15 -24.47 12.11
N GLY A 24 8.81 -23.57 11.40
CA GLY A 24 10.25 -23.36 11.46
C GLY A 24 10.55 -22.07 12.22
N GLY A 25 10.80 -22.19 13.53
CA GLY A 25 11.28 -21.10 14.36
C GLY A 25 12.64 -20.57 13.91
N GLY A 26 12.75 -19.25 13.82
CA GLY A 26 14.00 -18.55 13.61
C GLY A 26 14.18 -17.49 14.70
N ALA A 27 14.56 -17.93 15.90
CA ALA A 27 15.15 -17.04 16.90
C ALA A 27 16.60 -16.75 16.46
N GLY A 28 16.77 -15.70 15.66
CA GLY A 28 18.07 -15.14 15.29
C GLY A 28 18.27 -13.81 16.01
N GLY A 29 18.92 -13.85 17.17
CA GLY A 29 19.45 -12.66 17.81
C GLY A 29 20.51 -12.02 16.91
N GLY A 30 20.27 -10.78 16.52
CA GLY A 30 21.26 -9.92 15.87
C GLY A 30 21.40 -8.66 16.70
N ASP A 31 22.48 -8.61 17.48
CA ASP A 31 23.07 -7.37 18.00
C ASP A 31 23.54 -6.56 16.78
N GLY A 32 22.60 -5.86 16.15
CA GLY A 32 22.90 -4.82 15.18
C GLY A 32 23.27 -3.54 15.92
N PRO A 33 24.06 -2.63 15.32
CA PRO A 33 24.32 -1.33 15.94
C PRO A 33 22.98 -0.69 16.29
N GLU A 34 22.78 -0.30 17.56
CA GLU A 34 21.60 0.46 17.99
C GLU A 34 21.44 1.65 17.05
N GLU A 35 20.51 1.53 16.10
CA GLU A 35 20.04 2.66 15.33
C GLU A 35 19.55 3.69 16.35
N PRO A 36 19.99 4.96 16.27
CA PRO A 36 19.60 5.96 17.25
C PRO A 36 18.07 5.95 17.34
N ALA A 37 17.56 5.62 18.54
CA ALA A 37 16.14 5.45 18.79
C ALA A 37 15.42 6.71 18.27
N LEU A 38 14.78 6.56 17.12
CA LEU A 38 13.98 7.63 16.54
C LEU A 38 12.94 8.01 17.60
N PRO A 39 12.63 9.31 17.77
CA PRO A 39 11.60 9.73 18.71
C PRO A 39 10.36 8.90 18.40
N SER A 40 9.90 8.17 19.42
CA SER A 40 8.80 7.24 19.24
C SER A 40 7.59 8.01 18.71
N LEU A 41 7.11 7.64 17.52
CA LEU A 41 5.91 8.20 16.92
C LEU A 41 4.63 7.73 17.62
N GLU A 42 4.75 7.16 18.82
CA GLU A 42 3.66 6.78 19.71
C GLU A 42 2.72 7.98 19.94
N GLY A 43 1.51 7.90 19.40
CA GLY A 43 0.48 8.94 19.50
C GLY A 43 0.47 9.95 18.34
N VAL A 44 1.37 9.85 17.36
CA VAL A 44 1.31 10.64 16.13
C VAL A 44 0.41 9.96 15.11
N SER A 45 -0.52 10.71 14.52
CA SER A 45 -1.46 10.23 13.51
C SER A 45 -1.46 11.14 12.29
N GLU A 46 -1.70 10.55 11.12
CA GLU A 46 -1.86 11.25 9.83
C GLU A 46 -2.93 12.35 9.87
N LYS A 47 -3.93 12.21 10.75
CA LYS A 47 -5.01 13.19 10.89
C LYS A 47 -4.58 14.52 11.52
N GLN A 48 -3.42 14.56 12.17
CA GLN A 48 -2.95 15.75 12.88
C GLN A 48 -2.43 16.84 11.94
N TYR A 49 -2.14 16.50 10.69
CA TYR A 49 -1.63 17.44 9.70
C TYR A 49 -2.46 17.40 8.43
N THR A 50 -2.71 18.58 7.89
CA THR A 50 -3.28 18.77 6.56
C THR A 50 -2.16 19.18 5.62
N ILE A 51 -2.04 18.48 4.49
CA ILE A 51 -1.04 18.77 3.45
C ILE A 51 -1.69 19.59 2.35
N TYR A 52 -0.97 20.59 1.85
CA TYR A 52 -1.39 21.50 0.80
C TYR A 52 -0.36 21.52 -0.33
N ILE A 53 -0.84 21.80 -1.54
CA ILE A 53 0.00 22.11 -2.70
C ILE A 53 -0.36 23.50 -3.26
N ALA A 54 0.64 24.26 -3.68
CA ALA A 54 0.46 25.56 -4.34
C ALA A 54 1.12 25.55 -5.72
N PRO A 55 0.46 24.98 -6.75
CA PRO A 55 1.03 24.94 -8.08
C PRO A 55 1.22 26.37 -8.62
N GLY A 56 2.45 26.70 -9.02
CA GLY A 56 2.78 27.99 -9.62
C GLY A 56 2.69 29.21 -8.70
N GLY A 57 2.71 29.04 -7.38
CA GLY A 57 2.65 30.16 -6.42
C GLY A 57 1.26 30.78 -6.25
N GLY A 58 0.21 30.05 -6.63
CA GLY A 58 -1.19 30.45 -6.49
C GLY A 58 -1.85 29.99 -5.19
N ALA A 59 -3.14 29.68 -5.27
CA ALA A 59 -3.92 29.22 -4.13
C ALA A 59 -3.46 27.84 -3.61
N PHE A 60 -3.52 27.66 -2.29
CA PHE A 60 -3.28 26.37 -1.66
C PHE A 60 -4.46 25.43 -1.86
N THR A 61 -4.17 24.22 -2.35
CA THR A 61 -5.13 23.14 -2.51
C THR A 61 -4.84 22.05 -1.48
N THR A 62 -5.83 21.71 -0.65
CA THR A 62 -5.73 20.59 0.30
C THR A 62 -5.61 19.27 -0.46
N LEU A 63 -4.67 18.42 -0.06
CA LEU A 63 -4.50 17.08 -0.59
C LEU A 63 -5.21 16.04 0.29
N ASN A 64 -5.82 15.04 -0.35
CA ASN A 64 -6.37 13.88 0.35
C ASN A 64 -5.24 12.91 0.71
N GLY A 65 -5.21 12.42 1.95
CA GLY A 65 -4.15 11.53 2.46
C GLY A 65 -4.05 10.18 1.75
N SER A 66 -5.07 9.77 0.99
CA SER A 66 -5.02 8.54 0.19
C SER A 66 -4.35 8.70 -1.17
N LEU A 67 -3.95 9.93 -1.56
CA LEU A 67 -3.26 10.16 -2.83
C LEU A 67 -1.78 9.78 -2.72
N THR A 68 -1.25 9.13 -3.75
CA THR A 68 0.18 8.88 -3.88
C THR A 68 0.90 10.15 -4.34
N LEU A 69 2.18 10.31 -3.97
CA LEU A 69 2.99 11.45 -4.41
C LEU A 69 3.18 11.48 -5.94
N GLU A 70 3.19 10.31 -6.59
CA GLU A 70 3.19 10.20 -8.06
C GLU A 70 1.95 10.86 -8.65
N LEU A 71 0.76 10.51 -8.16
CA LEU A 71 -0.49 11.09 -8.63
C LEU A 71 -0.57 12.59 -8.32
N VAL A 72 -0.05 13.03 -7.17
CA VAL A 72 0.02 14.46 -6.82
C VAL A 72 0.90 15.21 -7.83
N ASN A 73 2.05 14.64 -8.20
CA ASN A 73 2.96 15.22 -9.17
C ASN A 73 2.31 15.36 -10.57
N GLU A 74 1.63 14.30 -11.04
CA GLU A 74 0.98 14.29 -12.35
C GLU A 74 -0.24 15.21 -12.44
N LYS A 75 -1.05 15.28 -11.36
CA LYS A 75 -2.33 16.01 -11.38
C LYS A 75 -2.20 17.47 -10.99
N PHE A 76 -1.37 17.79 -10.01
CA PHE A 76 -1.32 19.13 -9.43
C PHE A 76 -0.03 19.88 -9.74
N TRP A 77 1.14 19.24 -9.60
CA TRP A 77 2.42 19.94 -9.73
C TRP A 77 2.77 20.31 -11.17
N LYS A 78 2.82 19.31 -12.07
CA LYS A 78 2.92 19.49 -13.52
C LYS A 78 4.10 20.35 -13.99
N VAL A 79 5.15 20.48 -13.19
CA VAL A 79 6.39 21.19 -13.56
C VAL A 79 7.58 20.27 -13.32
N SER A 80 8.61 20.41 -14.15
CA SER A 80 9.87 19.67 -14.03
C SER A 80 10.77 20.26 -12.94
N ARG A 81 10.22 20.41 -11.73
CA ARG A 81 10.91 20.85 -10.51
C ARG A 81 10.59 19.88 -9.37
N PRO A 82 11.38 19.85 -8.28
CA PRO A 82 11.02 19.08 -7.09
C PRO A 82 9.62 19.45 -6.60
N LEU A 83 8.86 18.45 -6.14
CA LEU A 83 7.50 18.64 -5.66
C LEU A 83 7.50 19.47 -4.37
N GLU A 84 6.80 20.61 -4.35
CA GLU A 84 6.71 21.48 -3.19
C GLU A 84 5.34 21.31 -2.49
N LEU A 85 5.36 20.89 -1.21
CA LEU A 85 4.17 20.69 -0.38
C LEU A 85 4.32 21.49 0.92
N CYS A 86 3.20 22.03 1.41
CA CYS A 86 3.12 22.68 2.71
C CYS A 86 2.26 21.85 3.66
N TYR A 87 2.49 21.96 4.96
CA TYR A 87 1.66 21.32 5.97
C TYR A 87 1.23 22.31 7.03
N ALA A 88 0.07 22.06 7.65
CA ALA A 88 -0.37 22.78 8.84
C ALA A 88 -1.09 21.81 9.79
N PRO A 89 -1.07 22.06 11.12
CA PRO A 89 -1.88 21.30 12.06
C PRO A 89 -3.37 21.34 11.69
N THR A 90 -4.02 20.19 11.69
CA THR A 90 -5.47 20.08 11.48
C THR A 90 -6.20 20.68 12.68
N LYS A 91 -7.23 21.51 12.44
CA LYS A 91 -7.94 22.26 13.50
C LYS A 91 -8.76 21.36 14.43
N ASP A 92 -9.15 20.17 13.96
CA ASP A 92 -9.93 19.18 14.71
C ASP A 92 -9.29 17.78 14.55
N PRO A 93 -8.17 17.51 15.24
CA PRO A 93 -7.61 16.17 15.28
C PRO A 93 -8.52 15.31 16.18
N LYS A 94 -9.34 14.43 15.59
CA LYS A 94 -10.18 13.48 16.33
C LYS A 94 -9.74 12.02 16.15
#